data_AF-A0A838XYZ3-F1
#
_entry.id   AF-A0A838XYZ3-F1
#
_cell.length_a   1.000
_cell.length_b   1.000
_cell.length_c   1.000
_cell.angle_alpha   90.00
_cell.angle_beta   90.00
_cell.angle_gamma   90.00
#
_symmetry.space_group_name_H-M   'P 1'
#
loop_
_entity.id
_entity.type
_entity.pdbx_description
1 polymer ?
#
loop_
_entity_poly.entity_id
_entity_poly.type
_entity_poly.pdbx_seq_one_letter_code
_entity_poly.pdbx_strand_id
1 'polypeptide(L)'
;MNKAWGRWSKGNWLVGLAMLAGMMWSAPVLAAPDCDKAMAPQRCASYRQGWLSCSDLTAGSRRACIEQFTPALSCQRSRDARRCEALLAAQAACEGSEGLARRLCVRERLPAADCSRASDKARCEQRAAAEQSCAETAAQQGRECVRKALAPSGD
;
A
#
# COMPACT_ATOMS: atom_id res chain seq x y z
N MET A 1 2.36 -64.21 25.79
CA MET A 1 2.77 -64.45 24.38
C MET A 1 2.66 -63.10 23.69
N ASN A 2 3.66 -62.41 23.14
CA ASN A 2 5.04 -62.70 22.76
C ASN A 2 5.90 -61.41 22.75
N LYS A 3 7.12 -61.55 23.30
CA LYS A 3 8.42 -60.99 22.87
C LYS A 3 8.67 -59.48 22.79
N ALA A 4 9.57 -59.07 23.70
CA ALA A 4 10.48 -57.94 23.61
C ALA A 4 11.53 -58.11 22.47
N TRP A 5 12.44 -57.11 22.41
CA TRP A 5 13.82 -57.08 21.85
C TRP A 5 14.00 -56.28 20.56
N GLY A 6 14.88 -55.28 20.61
CA GLY A 6 15.37 -54.59 19.41
C GLY A 6 16.16 -53.30 19.60
N ARG A 7 17.18 -53.27 20.46
CA ARG A 7 18.24 -52.23 20.47
C ARG A 7 19.31 -52.60 19.45
N TRP A 8 19.47 -51.88 18.34
CA TRP A 8 20.64 -51.84 17.42
C TRP A 8 20.46 -50.56 16.56
N SER A 9 21.43 -49.79 16.10
CA SER A 9 22.89 -49.72 16.19
C SER A 9 23.31 -48.35 15.63
N LYS A 10 24.51 -47.88 16.00
CA LYS A 10 25.14 -46.63 15.59
C LYS A 10 25.43 -46.62 14.08
N GLY A 11 25.19 -45.48 13.43
CA GLY A 11 25.48 -45.25 12.01
C GLY A 11 25.84 -43.79 11.73
N ASN A 12 27.14 -43.56 11.66
CA ASN A 12 27.86 -42.34 11.34
C ASN A 12 27.45 -41.73 9.98
N TRP A 13 26.92 -40.50 9.95
CA TRP A 13 26.99 -39.63 8.78
C TRP A 13 27.32 -38.21 9.20
N LEU A 14 28.63 -37.91 9.14
CA LEU A 14 29.16 -36.60 8.83
C LEU A 14 28.43 -36.03 7.60
N VAL A 15 27.38 -35.25 7.82
CA VAL A 15 26.95 -34.22 6.87
C VAL A 15 27.25 -32.89 7.55
N GLY A 16 28.54 -32.62 7.67
CA GLY A 16 29.02 -31.26 7.86
C GLY A 16 28.69 -30.45 6.61
N LEU A 17 28.33 -29.20 6.83
CA LEU A 17 28.71 -28.11 5.91
C LEU A 17 28.23 -28.25 4.45
N ALA A 18 26.95 -28.50 4.22
CA ALA A 18 26.29 -28.00 3.01
C ALA A 18 25.64 -26.66 3.35
N MET A 19 26.50 -25.63 3.39
CA MET A 19 26.27 -24.30 2.84
C MET A 19 24.80 -23.89 2.71
N LEU A 20 24.28 -22.99 3.57
CA LEU A 20 24.51 -21.55 3.44
C LEU A 20 24.54 -21.04 1.99
N ALA A 21 23.63 -21.53 1.14
CA ALA A 21 23.26 -20.90 -0.11
C ALA A 21 21.77 -20.52 -0.10
N GLY A 22 21.29 -20.04 1.06
CA GLY A 22 20.21 -19.08 1.10
C GLY A 22 20.68 -17.78 0.45
N MET A 23 20.87 -17.81 -0.87
CA MET A 23 20.98 -16.61 -1.67
C MET A 23 19.63 -15.92 -1.56
N MET A 24 19.55 -15.07 -0.55
CA MET A 24 18.73 -13.90 -0.41
C MET A 24 18.27 -13.44 -1.80
N TRP A 25 17.03 -13.77 -2.16
CA TRP A 25 16.33 -13.12 -3.25
C TRP A 25 16.07 -11.69 -2.78
N SER A 26 17.09 -10.84 -2.88
CA SER A 26 16.95 -9.40 -2.75
C SER A 26 16.07 -8.98 -3.92
N ALA A 27 14.76 -8.89 -3.67
CA ALA A 27 13.85 -8.27 -4.61
C ALA A 27 14.45 -6.90 -4.95
N PRO A 28 14.66 -6.57 -6.23
CA PRO A 28 15.19 -5.26 -6.59
C PRO A 28 14.24 -4.22 -5.99
N VAL A 29 14.76 -3.40 -5.07
CA VAL A 29 14.11 -2.17 -4.69
C VAL A 29 14.13 -1.32 -5.96
N LEU A 30 13.02 -1.38 -6.70
CA LEU A 30 12.82 -0.49 -7.84
C LEU A 30 12.96 0.92 -7.29
N ALA A 31 13.86 1.73 -7.86
CA ALA A 31 14.00 3.11 -7.46
C ALA A 31 12.84 3.95 -8.01
N ALA A 32 12.57 5.10 -7.40
CA ALA A 32 11.63 6.06 -7.93
C ALA A 32 12.03 6.49 -9.35
N PRO A 33 11.07 6.78 -10.24
CA PRO A 33 11.37 7.20 -11.60
C PRO A 33 12.16 8.52 -11.62
N ASP A 34 13.23 8.55 -12.41
CA ASP A 34 13.94 9.78 -12.75
C ASP A 34 13.14 10.57 -13.80
N CYS A 35 12.78 11.80 -13.45
CA CYS A 35 11.89 12.64 -14.25
C CYS A 35 12.63 13.71 -15.06
N ASP A 36 13.94 13.88 -14.87
CA ASP A 36 14.71 14.98 -15.48
C ASP A 36 14.80 14.84 -16.99
N LYS A 37 14.75 13.60 -17.50
CA LYS A 37 14.83 13.26 -18.93
C LYS A 37 13.51 12.76 -19.50
N ALA A 38 12.42 12.85 -18.75
CA ALA A 38 11.12 12.37 -19.22
C ALA A 38 10.56 13.28 -20.32
N MET A 39 9.92 12.70 -21.34
CA MET A 39 9.24 13.49 -22.40
C MET A 39 8.15 14.42 -21.85
N ALA A 40 7.57 14.07 -20.70
CA ALA A 40 6.60 14.89 -19.98
C ALA A 40 7.01 15.01 -18.49
N PRO A 41 7.93 15.93 -18.14
CA PRO A 41 8.50 16.02 -16.80
C PRO A 41 7.45 16.24 -15.72
N GLN A 42 6.46 17.10 -15.95
CA GLN A 42 5.38 17.35 -15.00
C GLN A 42 4.51 16.11 -14.75
N ARG A 43 4.25 15.30 -15.80
CA ARG A 43 3.51 14.04 -15.65
C ARG A 43 4.31 13.01 -14.86
N CYS A 44 5.61 12.91 -15.16
CA CYS A 44 6.50 12.04 -14.41
C CYS A 44 6.56 12.45 -12.94
N ALA A 45 6.71 13.75 -12.65
CA ALA A 45 6.79 14.26 -11.28
C ALA A 45 5.52 13.94 -10.47
N SER A 46 4.34 14.10 -11.06
CA SER A 46 3.08 13.70 -10.42
C SER A 46 3.02 12.18 -10.20
N TYR A 47 3.35 11.37 -11.21
CA TYR A 47 3.40 9.91 -11.09
C TYR A 47 4.40 9.46 -10.01
N ARG A 48 5.55 10.14 -9.90
CA ARG A 48 6.57 9.87 -8.88
C ARG A 48 6.01 10.01 -7.47
N GLN A 49 5.13 10.97 -7.21
CA GLN A 49 4.48 11.12 -5.89
C GLN A 49 3.63 9.89 -5.53
N GLY A 50 2.85 9.39 -6.49
CA GLY A 50 2.11 8.15 -6.34
C GLY A 50 3.04 6.95 -6.14
N TRP A 51 4.13 6.88 -6.91
CA TRP A 51 5.12 5.82 -6.81
C TRP A 51 5.80 5.78 -5.43
N LEU A 52 6.24 6.93 -4.90
CA LEU A 52 6.84 7.03 -3.55
C LEU A 52 5.88 6.56 -2.47
N SER A 53 4.58 6.76 -2.68
CA SER A 53 3.54 6.31 -1.75
C SER A 53 3.28 4.80 -1.83
N CYS A 54 3.76 4.10 -2.86
CA CYS A 54 3.36 2.72 -3.16
C CYS A 54 4.55 1.79 -3.45
N SER A 55 5.77 2.22 -3.13
CA SER A 55 7.02 1.53 -3.44
C SER A 55 7.15 0.17 -2.74
N ASP A 56 6.57 0.03 -1.55
CA ASP A 56 6.51 -1.17 -0.71
C ASP A 56 5.52 -2.24 -1.20
N LEU A 57 4.64 -1.91 -2.15
CA LEU A 57 3.63 -2.83 -2.65
C LEU A 57 4.14 -3.73 -3.78
N THR A 58 3.56 -4.91 -3.95
CA THR A 58 3.82 -5.79 -5.10
C THR A 58 3.32 -5.17 -6.40
N ALA A 59 3.85 -5.60 -7.55
CA ALA A 59 3.47 -5.02 -8.86
C ALA A 59 1.94 -5.04 -9.11
N GLY A 60 1.25 -6.10 -8.69
CA GLY A 60 -0.20 -6.24 -8.86
C GLY A 60 -1.02 -5.20 -8.09
N SER A 61 -0.65 -4.90 -6.84
CA SER A 61 -1.34 -3.90 -6.01
C SER A 61 -0.81 -2.48 -6.23
N ARG A 62 0.45 -2.32 -6.61
CA ARG A 62 1.11 -1.02 -6.79
C ARG A 62 0.38 -0.12 -7.77
N ARG A 63 -0.04 -0.61 -8.94
CA ARG A 63 -0.68 0.23 -9.96
C ARG A 63 -1.93 0.94 -9.43
N ALA A 64 -2.83 0.21 -8.79
CA ALA A 64 -4.05 0.78 -8.22
C ALA A 64 -3.77 1.73 -7.04
N CYS A 65 -2.69 1.49 -6.29
CA CYS A 65 -2.23 2.42 -5.25
C CYS A 65 -1.68 3.71 -5.87
N ILE A 66 -0.85 3.61 -6.92
CA ILE A 66 -0.29 4.79 -7.59
C ILE A 66 -1.41 5.68 -8.12
N GLU A 67 -2.43 5.10 -8.75
CA GLU A 67 -3.61 5.85 -9.22
C GLU A 67 -4.32 6.62 -8.10
N GLN A 68 -4.34 6.08 -6.86
CA GLN A 68 -4.94 6.74 -5.70
C GLN A 68 -4.11 7.92 -5.17
N PHE A 69 -2.79 7.82 -5.22
CA PHE A 69 -1.87 8.82 -4.64
C PHE A 69 -1.22 9.75 -5.67
N THR A 70 -1.51 9.57 -6.96
CA THR A 70 -1.05 10.44 -8.05
C THR A 70 -2.00 11.64 -8.16
N PRO A 71 -1.54 12.88 -7.89
CA PRO A 71 -2.37 14.06 -8.05
C PRO A 71 -2.67 14.35 -9.53
N ALA A 72 -3.84 14.90 -9.82
CA ALA A 72 -4.14 15.38 -11.17
C ALA A 72 -3.17 16.53 -11.54
N LEU A 73 -2.81 16.63 -12.83
CA LEU A 73 -1.92 17.70 -13.32
C LEU A 73 -2.53 19.10 -13.15
N SER A 74 -3.86 19.18 -13.08
CA SER A 74 -4.60 20.41 -12.86
C SER A 74 -5.77 20.11 -11.94
N CYS A 75 -5.66 20.54 -10.68
CA CYS A 75 -6.72 20.35 -9.69
C CYS A 75 -8.01 21.10 -10.07
N GLN A 76 -7.90 22.21 -10.79
CA GLN A 76 -9.06 22.93 -11.35
C GLN A 76 -9.91 22.08 -12.30
N ARG A 77 -9.31 21.08 -12.96
CA ARG A 77 -10.01 20.14 -13.86
C ARG A 77 -10.39 18.83 -13.16
N SER A 78 -10.09 18.68 -11.88
CA SER A 78 -10.49 17.52 -11.08
C SER A 78 -11.97 17.61 -10.73
N ARG A 79 -12.64 16.44 -10.62
CA ARG A 79 -14.00 16.35 -10.06
C ARG A 79 -14.08 16.93 -8.64
N ASP A 80 -13.00 16.80 -7.89
CA ASP A 80 -12.85 17.36 -6.56
C ASP A 80 -11.53 18.15 -6.49
N ALA A 81 -11.64 19.46 -6.76
CA ALA A 81 -10.49 20.37 -6.77
C ALA A 81 -9.88 20.51 -5.37
N ARG A 82 -10.73 20.65 -4.33
CA ARG A 82 -10.29 20.80 -2.93
C ARG A 82 -9.51 19.57 -2.46
N ARG A 83 -9.99 18.36 -2.78
CA ARG A 83 -9.27 17.13 -2.46
C ARG A 83 -7.95 17.02 -3.20
N CYS A 84 -7.92 17.41 -4.47
CA CYS A 84 -6.70 17.39 -5.27
C CYS A 84 -5.63 18.34 -4.71
N GLU A 85 -6.03 19.57 -4.36
CA GLU A 85 -5.13 20.56 -3.74
C GLU A 85 -4.61 20.07 -2.39
N ALA A 86 -5.48 19.48 -1.57
CA ALA A 86 -5.07 18.86 -0.32
C ALA A 86 -4.11 17.69 -0.52
N LEU A 87 -4.29 16.88 -1.57
CA LEU A 87 -3.35 15.80 -1.90
C LEU A 87 -1.97 16.35 -2.30
N LEU A 88 -1.92 17.41 -3.10
CA LEU A 88 -0.66 18.08 -3.44
C LEU A 88 0.05 18.60 -2.19
N ALA A 89 -0.67 19.31 -1.32
CA ALA A 89 -0.13 19.84 -0.07
C ALA A 89 0.35 18.72 0.88
N ALA A 90 -0.44 17.65 1.02
CA ALA A 90 -0.09 16.49 1.84
C ALA A 90 1.15 15.77 1.31
N GLN A 91 1.28 15.58 0.00
CA GLN A 91 2.46 14.96 -0.62
C GLN A 91 3.73 15.78 -0.35
N ALA A 92 3.66 17.12 -0.48
CA ALA A 92 4.77 18.01 -0.17
C ALA A 92 5.15 17.95 1.33
N ALA A 93 4.16 17.95 2.22
CA ALA A 93 4.40 17.87 3.66
C ALA A 93 4.94 16.50 4.13
N CYS A 94 4.84 15.47 3.29
CA CYS A 94 5.31 14.11 3.58
C CYS A 94 6.60 13.74 2.83
N GLU A 95 7.29 14.70 2.23
CA GLU A 95 8.63 14.50 1.67
C GLU A 95 9.58 13.82 2.67
N GLY A 96 10.52 13.01 2.16
CA GLY A 96 11.42 12.20 2.99
C GLY A 96 10.84 10.89 3.52
N SER A 97 9.53 10.65 3.36
CA SER A 97 8.91 9.36 3.65
C SER A 97 8.55 8.60 2.37
N GLU A 98 8.53 7.27 2.44
CA GLU A 98 8.14 6.36 1.34
C GLU A 98 7.23 5.22 1.83
N GLY A 99 6.60 4.53 0.88
CA GLY A 99 5.77 3.35 1.11
C GLY A 99 4.62 3.58 2.10
N LEU A 100 4.41 2.61 3.00
CA LEU A 100 3.37 2.69 4.04
C LEU A 100 3.47 3.96 4.89
N ALA A 101 4.67 4.33 5.34
CA ALA A 101 4.88 5.51 6.17
C ALA A 101 4.41 6.78 5.43
N ARG A 102 4.73 6.91 4.14
CA ARG A 102 4.24 8.02 3.31
C ARG A 102 2.73 8.01 3.17
N ARG A 103 2.10 6.86 2.90
CA ARG A 103 0.63 6.76 2.78
C ARG A 103 -0.09 7.21 4.04
N LEU A 104 0.41 6.79 5.21
CA LEU A 104 -0.17 7.19 6.49
C LEU A 104 -0.04 8.70 6.70
N CYS A 105 1.15 9.25 6.48
CA CYS A 105 1.40 10.70 6.55
C CYS A 105 0.46 11.50 5.63
N VAL A 106 0.31 11.05 4.38
CA VAL A 106 -0.55 11.72 3.39
C VAL A 106 -2.02 11.62 3.79
N ARG A 107 -2.49 10.43 4.22
CA ARG A 107 -3.89 10.22 4.63
C ARG A 107 -4.27 11.06 5.83
N GLU A 108 -3.39 11.20 6.82
CA GLU A 108 -3.61 12.03 8.01
C GLU A 108 -3.84 13.52 7.67
N ARG A 109 -3.18 14.01 6.61
CA ARG A 109 -3.26 15.41 6.17
C ARG A 109 -4.39 15.69 5.18
N LEU A 110 -5.00 14.65 4.64
CA LEU A 110 -6.12 14.79 3.72
C LEU A 110 -7.41 15.13 4.50
N PRO A 111 -8.27 16.01 3.98
CA PRO A 111 -9.52 16.34 4.64
C PRO A 111 -10.41 15.09 4.78
N ALA A 112 -11.31 15.09 5.76
CA ALA A 112 -12.37 14.09 5.79
C ALA A 112 -13.21 14.17 4.49
N ALA A 113 -13.85 13.05 4.13
CA ALA A 113 -14.76 13.03 2.99
C ALA A 113 -15.89 14.05 3.19
N ASP A 114 -16.16 14.87 2.17
CA ASP A 114 -17.30 15.79 2.20
C ASP A 114 -18.58 15.05 1.83
N CYS A 115 -19.33 14.64 2.84
CA CYS A 115 -20.60 13.94 2.67
C CYS A 115 -21.81 14.87 2.53
N SER A 116 -21.61 16.20 2.48
CA SER A 116 -22.73 17.16 2.41
C SER A 116 -23.59 17.04 1.16
N ARG A 117 -23.01 16.53 0.06
CA ARG A 117 -23.69 16.34 -1.23
C ARG A 117 -24.09 14.89 -1.51
N ALA A 118 -23.88 13.98 -0.56
CA ALA A 118 -24.24 12.58 -0.73
C ALA A 118 -25.77 12.40 -0.64
N SER A 119 -26.34 11.60 -1.53
CA SER A 119 -27.77 11.23 -1.47
C SER A 119 -28.11 10.43 -0.20
N ASP A 120 -27.13 9.70 0.33
CA ASP A 120 -27.18 9.01 1.62
C ASP A 120 -25.96 9.43 2.43
N LYS A 121 -26.18 10.40 3.33
CA LYS A 121 -25.14 10.97 4.18
C LYS A 121 -24.57 9.95 5.16
N ALA A 122 -25.44 9.14 5.78
CA ALA A 122 -25.03 8.13 6.76
C ALA A 122 -24.11 7.07 6.12
N ARG A 123 -24.47 6.58 4.94
CA ARG A 123 -23.63 5.64 4.19
C ARG A 123 -22.30 6.25 3.76
N CYS A 124 -22.30 7.53 3.37
CA CYS A 124 -21.07 8.25 3.04
C CYS A 124 -20.14 8.34 4.26
N GLU A 125 -20.66 8.73 5.42
CA GLU A 125 -19.91 8.86 6.67
C GLU A 125 -19.38 7.51 7.15
N GLN A 126 -20.20 6.45 7.11
CA GLN A 126 -19.75 5.09 7.41
C GLN A 126 -18.60 4.66 6.51
N ARG A 127 -18.71 4.94 5.20
CA ARG A 127 -17.64 4.62 4.24
C ARG A 127 -16.37 5.43 4.52
N ALA A 128 -16.48 6.70 4.87
CA ALA A 128 -15.34 7.53 5.24
C ALA A 128 -14.64 7.00 6.50
N ALA A 129 -15.40 6.58 7.51
CA ALA A 129 -14.85 5.97 8.73
C ALA A 129 -14.15 4.63 8.42
N ALA A 130 -14.74 3.79 7.57
CA ALA A 130 -14.12 2.55 7.12
C ALA A 130 -12.83 2.80 6.33
N GLU A 131 -12.77 3.82 5.47
CA GLU A 131 -11.54 4.18 4.75
C GLU A 131 -10.43 4.67 5.68
N GLN A 132 -10.77 5.32 6.79
CA GLN A 132 -9.83 5.73 7.83
C GLN A 132 -9.31 4.54 8.64
N SER A 133 -10.17 3.61 9.08
CA SER A 133 -9.73 2.42 9.81
C SER A 133 -8.90 1.47 8.95
N CYS A 134 -9.11 1.48 7.63
CA CYS A 134 -8.35 0.70 6.66
C CYS A 134 -7.10 1.42 6.11
N ALA A 135 -6.62 2.49 6.76
CA ALA A 135 -5.55 3.35 6.22
C ALA A 135 -4.23 2.65 5.94
N GLU A 136 -3.90 1.62 6.72
CA GLU A 136 -2.66 0.84 6.59
C GLU A 136 -2.67 -0.06 5.33
N THR A 137 -3.85 -0.35 4.80
CA THR A 137 -4.02 -1.17 3.61
C THR A 137 -4.20 -0.30 2.35
N ALA A 138 -3.76 -0.83 1.20
CA ALA A 138 -3.82 -0.14 -0.07
C ALA A 138 -4.38 -1.04 -1.18
N ALA A 139 -4.77 -0.42 -2.30
CA ALA A 139 -5.23 -1.12 -3.49
C ALA A 139 -6.36 -2.14 -3.20
N GLN A 140 -6.22 -3.39 -3.67
CA GLN A 140 -7.22 -4.44 -3.49
C GLN A 140 -7.49 -4.69 -2.00
N GLN A 141 -6.44 -4.90 -1.19
CA GLN A 141 -6.57 -5.14 0.25
C GLN A 141 -7.32 -4.00 0.96
N GLY A 142 -7.05 -2.75 0.57
CA GLY A 142 -7.80 -1.59 1.07
C GLY A 142 -9.28 -1.64 0.74
N ARG A 143 -9.63 -1.99 -0.51
CA ARG A 143 -11.04 -2.14 -0.92
C ARG A 143 -11.72 -3.28 -0.16
N GLU A 144 -11.02 -4.37 0.08
CA GLU A 144 -11.54 -5.50 0.84
C GLU A 144 -11.74 -5.17 2.32
N CYS A 145 -10.80 -4.45 2.93
CA CYS A 145 -10.92 -3.97 4.29
C CYS A 145 -12.16 -3.08 4.44
N VAL A 146 -12.33 -2.08 3.56
CA VAL A 146 -13.50 -1.19 3.58
C VAL A 146 -14.79 -1.97 3.36
N ARG A 147 -14.81 -2.93 2.43
CA ARG A 147 -15.97 -3.79 2.19
C ARG A 147 -16.36 -4.59 3.44
N LYS A 148 -15.38 -5.15 4.15
CA LYS A 148 -15.61 -5.90 5.40
C LYS A 148 -16.09 -4.99 6.53
N ALA A 149 -15.49 -3.81 6.67
CA ALA A 149 -15.88 -2.82 7.68
C ALA A 149 -17.31 -2.26 7.48
N LEU A 150 -17.82 -2.30 6.25
CA LEU A 150 -19.19 -1.89 5.91
C LEU A 150 -20.19 -3.03 5.84
N ALA A 151 -19.74 -4.28 5.98
CA ALA A 151 -20.67 -5.42 6.04
C ALA A 151 -21.46 -5.30 7.35
N PRO A 152 -22.79 -5.55 7.33
CA PRO A 152 -23.56 -5.62 8.57
C PRO A 152 -22.92 -6.70 9.46
N SER A 153 -22.58 -6.33 10.69
CA SER A 153 -22.20 -7.28 11.73
C SER A 153 -23.40 -8.18 11.96
N GLY A 154 -23.36 -9.39 11.41
CA GLY A 154 -24.42 -10.38 11.62
C GLY A 154 -24.53 -10.71 13.10
N ASP A 155 -25.74 -10.56 13.64
CA ASP A 155 -26.21 -11.23 14.85
C ASP A 155 -26.22 -12.75 14.67
#